data_AF-A0A5C3LKR3-F1
#
_entry.id   AF-A0A5C3LKR3-F1
#
_cell.length_a   1.000
_cell.length_b   1.000
_cell.length_c   1.000
_cell.angle_alpha   90.00
_cell.angle_beta   90.00
_cell.angle_gamma   90.00
#
_symmetry.space_group_name_H-M   'P 1'
#
loop_
_entity.id
_entity.type
_entity.pdbx_description
1 polymer ?
#
loop_
_entity_poly.entity_id
_entity_poly.type
_entity_poly.pdbx_seq_one_letter_code
_entity_poly.pdbx_strand_id
1 'polypeptide(L)'
;MNRPPYALPEDSDKPFKAVYTGACFCEKVKFEIAREKPLDAKFCHCPTCQKLHGAPFQWAAIVEKTDVHFTEGEDQLIYWNPGEMSQEYILPCKISCKNCRAPIMDEGRNMLLLFPTLIHFDNLEDKRKFYPSCHIFYSRRAVDVKDGLPKWAKHKDDGRPIPETLDEEPDKHRNKC
;
A
#
# COMPACT_ATOMS: atom_id res chain seq x y z
N MET A 1 -9.54 13.66 -12.93
CA MET A 1 -8.39 12.90 -13.47
C MET A 1 -8.68 11.42 -13.25
N ASN A 2 -8.86 10.64 -14.32
CA ASN A 2 -9.50 9.32 -14.19
C ASN A 2 -8.55 8.13 -14.46
N ARG A 3 -7.41 8.32 -15.14
CA ARG A 3 -6.40 7.27 -15.46
C ARG A 3 -4.97 7.85 -15.41
N PRO A 4 -3.92 7.04 -15.15
CA PRO A 4 -2.52 7.42 -15.29
C PRO A 4 -2.18 8.03 -16.67
N PRO A 5 -1.03 8.74 -16.81
CA PRO A 5 -0.06 9.08 -15.77
C PRO A 5 -0.60 10.23 -14.91
N TYR A 6 -0.50 10.12 -13.58
CA TYR A 6 -1.14 11.10 -12.70
C TYR A 6 -0.29 12.37 -12.44
N ALA A 7 -0.93 13.41 -11.88
CA ALA A 7 -0.61 14.84 -12.00
C ALA A 7 -0.63 15.40 -13.45
N LEU A 8 -1.51 16.41 -13.67
CA LEU A 8 -1.86 17.19 -14.88
C LEU A 8 -2.47 18.55 -14.39
N PRO A 9 -2.73 19.64 -15.17
CA PRO A 9 -2.14 20.26 -16.37
C PRO A 9 -1.41 21.61 -16.04
N GLU A 10 -0.86 22.34 -17.02
CA GLU A 10 -0.03 23.58 -16.89
C GLU A 10 -0.61 24.76 -16.04
N ASP A 11 -1.83 24.64 -15.50
CA ASP A 11 -2.57 25.70 -14.78
C ASP A 11 -2.75 25.47 -13.26
N SER A 12 -2.03 24.53 -12.64
CA SER A 12 -2.06 24.41 -11.17
C SER A 12 -1.03 25.32 -10.50
N ASP A 13 -1.46 26.13 -9.53
CA ASP A 13 -0.61 27.01 -8.69
C ASP A 13 0.56 26.30 -7.95
N LYS A 14 0.65 24.97 -8.04
CA LYS A 14 1.75 24.16 -7.48
C LYS A 14 2.42 23.35 -8.59
N PRO A 15 3.70 23.61 -8.92
CA PRO A 15 4.44 22.75 -9.81
C PRO A 15 4.61 21.36 -9.20
N PHE A 16 4.48 20.30 -10.02
CA PHE A 16 4.83 18.94 -9.61
C PHE A 16 6.34 18.89 -9.35
N LYS A 17 6.73 18.78 -8.09
CA LYS A 17 8.13 18.65 -7.68
C LYS A 17 8.34 17.23 -7.15
N ALA A 18 8.93 16.37 -7.98
CA ALA A 18 9.29 15.02 -7.57
C ALA A 18 10.21 15.06 -6.34
N VAL A 19 9.83 14.30 -5.31
CA VAL A 19 10.61 14.06 -4.10
C VAL A 19 11.23 12.67 -4.13
N TYR A 20 10.48 11.68 -4.61
CA TYR A 20 10.95 10.31 -4.75
C TYR A 20 10.66 9.78 -6.15
N THR A 21 11.45 8.81 -6.57
CA THR A 21 11.20 8.00 -7.77
C THR A 21 10.88 6.57 -7.36
N GLY A 22 10.24 5.83 -8.24
CA GLY A 22 10.02 4.41 -8.08
C GLY A 22 9.93 3.69 -9.41
N ALA A 23 10.20 2.39 -9.38
CA ALA A 23 10.15 1.55 -10.56
C ALA A 23 9.65 0.15 -10.21
N CYS A 24 9.00 -0.51 -11.17
CA CYS A 24 8.77 -1.94 -11.06
C CYS A 24 10.10 -2.71 -11.19
N PHE A 25 10.12 -4.00 -10.84
CA PHE A 25 11.35 -4.81 -10.82
C PHE A 25 12.12 -4.83 -12.16
N CYS A 26 11.42 -4.86 -13.30
CA CYS A 26 12.07 -4.84 -14.62
C CYS A 26 12.27 -3.43 -15.18
N GLU A 27 12.04 -2.39 -14.37
CA GLU A 27 12.22 -0.96 -14.68
C GLU A 27 11.41 -0.42 -15.88
N LYS A 28 10.60 -1.25 -16.54
CA LYS A 28 9.71 -0.84 -17.63
C LYS A 28 8.59 0.11 -17.21
N VAL A 29 8.26 0.14 -15.92
CA VAL A 29 7.29 1.09 -15.35
C VAL A 29 8.04 1.94 -14.34
N LYS A 30 8.03 3.25 -14.54
CA LYS A 30 8.67 4.24 -13.67
C LYS A 30 7.68 5.32 -13.28
N PHE A 31 7.81 5.82 -12.07
CA PHE A 31 6.96 6.87 -11.54
C PHE A 31 7.72 7.77 -10.57
N GLU A 32 7.16 8.94 -10.35
CA GLU A 32 7.62 9.98 -9.44
C GLU A 32 6.53 10.26 -8.40
N ILE A 33 6.96 10.69 -7.21
CA ILE A 33 6.10 11.04 -6.09
C ILE A 33 6.44 12.46 -5.61
N ALA A 34 5.48 13.38 -5.61
CA ALA A 34 5.63 14.77 -5.18
C ALA A 34 5.30 15.02 -3.69
N ARG A 35 5.24 13.95 -2.89
CA ARG A 35 4.89 13.99 -1.46
C ARG A 35 6.00 13.39 -0.61
N GLU A 36 6.47 14.14 0.38
CA GLU A 36 7.55 13.70 1.30
C GLU A 36 7.13 12.59 2.27
N LYS A 37 5.87 12.59 2.73
CA LYS A 37 5.32 11.59 3.66
C LYS A 37 3.89 11.22 3.26
N PRO A 38 3.53 9.92 3.17
CA PRO A 38 2.17 9.51 2.83
C PRO A 38 1.16 9.96 3.90
N LEU A 39 -0.13 10.00 3.53
CA LEU A 39 -1.21 10.31 4.47
C LEU A 39 -1.29 9.29 5.60
N ASP A 40 -1.06 8.02 5.29
CA ASP A 40 -0.86 6.92 6.24
C ASP A 40 -0.16 5.77 5.52
N ALA A 41 0.41 4.83 6.27
CA ALA A 41 0.91 3.58 5.73
C ALA A 41 0.50 2.42 6.63
N LYS A 42 0.17 1.27 6.04
CA LYS A 42 -0.38 0.13 6.78
C LYS A 42 0.16 -1.19 6.26
N PHE A 43 0.26 -2.17 7.16
CA PHE A 43 0.33 -3.58 6.77
C PHE A 43 -1.07 -4.17 6.70
N CYS A 44 -1.48 -4.65 5.53
CA CYS A 44 -2.78 -5.28 5.31
C CYS A 44 -2.66 -6.80 5.26
N HIS A 45 -3.40 -7.47 6.14
CA HIS A 45 -3.40 -8.92 6.31
C HIS A 45 -4.63 -9.58 5.69
N CYS A 46 -5.41 -8.89 4.85
CA CYS A 46 -6.60 -9.53 4.26
C CYS A 46 -6.21 -10.62 3.26
N PRO A 47 -7.04 -11.68 3.07
CA PRO A 47 -6.72 -12.78 2.16
C PRO A 47 -6.48 -12.34 0.71
N THR A 48 -7.18 -11.29 0.25
CA THR A 48 -6.98 -10.73 -1.10
C THR A 48 -5.58 -10.17 -1.26
N CYS A 49 -5.11 -9.35 -0.30
CA CYS A 49 -3.76 -8.80 -0.30
C CYS A 49 -2.71 -9.92 -0.22
N GLN A 50 -2.92 -10.92 0.64
CA GLN A 50 -1.99 -12.06 0.76
C GLN A 50 -1.86 -12.82 -0.57
N LYS A 51 -2.99 -13.17 -1.20
CA LYS A 51 -2.99 -13.94 -2.46
C LYS A 51 -2.41 -13.15 -3.63
N LEU A 52 -2.77 -11.87 -3.77
CA LEU A 52 -2.30 -11.05 -4.89
C LEU A 52 -0.81 -10.73 -4.78
N HIS A 53 -0.28 -10.57 -3.57
CA HIS A 53 1.13 -10.27 -3.35
C HIS A 53 2.00 -11.53 -3.20
N GLY A 54 1.40 -12.70 -2.99
CA GLY A 54 2.15 -13.91 -2.63
C GLY A 54 2.94 -13.75 -1.33
N ALA A 55 2.45 -12.94 -0.39
CA ALA A 55 3.16 -12.53 0.82
C ALA A 55 2.25 -12.60 2.06
N PRO A 56 2.80 -12.71 3.28
CA PRO A 56 2.00 -12.73 4.51
C PRO A 56 1.14 -11.48 4.72
N PHE A 57 1.55 -10.35 4.15
CA PHE A 57 0.82 -9.09 4.19
C PHE A 57 1.31 -8.14 3.08
N GLN A 58 0.48 -7.14 2.75
CA GLN A 58 0.81 -6.03 1.86
C GLN A 58 1.26 -4.81 2.67
N TRP A 59 2.33 -4.14 2.26
CA TRP A 59 2.70 -2.79 2.73
C TRP A 59 2.17 -1.75 1.76
N ALA A 60 1.26 -0.89 2.21
CA ALA A 60 0.70 0.17 1.38
C ALA A 60 0.82 1.54 2.04
N ALA A 61 1.30 2.51 1.27
CA ALA A 61 1.34 3.93 1.60
C ALA A 61 0.25 4.67 0.83
N ILE A 62 -0.56 5.43 1.55
CA ILE A 62 -1.71 6.17 1.00
C ILE A 62 -1.24 7.55 0.54
N VAL A 63 -1.43 7.87 -0.73
CA VAL A 63 -1.13 9.19 -1.32
C VAL A 63 -2.27 9.64 -2.22
N GLU A 64 -2.39 10.94 -2.48
CA GLU A 64 -3.39 11.45 -3.42
C GLU A 64 -2.93 11.11 -4.84
N LYS A 65 -3.87 10.91 -5.77
CA LYS A 65 -3.51 10.69 -7.19
C LYS A 65 -2.65 11.82 -7.73
N THR A 66 -2.92 13.06 -7.31
CA THR A 66 -2.17 14.26 -7.71
C THR A 66 -0.72 14.27 -7.22
N ASP A 67 -0.33 13.38 -6.31
CA ASP A 67 1.03 13.28 -5.81
C ASP A 67 1.90 12.31 -6.61
N VAL A 68 1.36 11.59 -7.60
CA VAL A 68 2.09 10.53 -8.33
C VAL A 68 2.05 10.79 -9.81
N HIS A 69 3.17 10.63 -10.50
CA HIS A 69 3.26 10.74 -11.95
C HIS A 69 4.00 9.56 -12.56
N PHE A 70 3.42 8.86 -13.53
CA PHE A 70 4.15 7.82 -14.26
C PHE A 70 4.97 8.47 -15.37
N THR A 71 6.28 8.30 -15.30
CA THR A 71 7.23 8.86 -16.28
C THR A 71 7.50 7.89 -17.43
N GLU A 72 7.26 6.59 -17.24
CA GLU A 72 7.47 5.55 -18.26
C GLU A 72 6.55 4.34 -18.01
N GLY A 73 6.10 3.67 -19.08
CA GLY A 73 5.48 2.35 -19.00
C GLY A 73 3.99 2.32 -18.67
N GLU A 74 3.24 3.37 -18.97
CA GLU A 74 1.78 3.36 -18.80
C GLU A 74 1.11 2.21 -19.58
N ASP A 75 1.60 1.91 -20.78
CA ASP A 75 1.16 0.79 -21.63
C ASP A 75 1.55 -0.59 -21.07
N GLN A 76 2.42 -0.63 -20.06
CA GLN A 76 2.83 -1.82 -19.33
C GLN A 76 2.01 -2.06 -18.06
N LEU A 77 1.03 -1.20 -17.75
CA LEU A 77 0.13 -1.38 -16.63
C LEU A 77 -0.99 -2.38 -16.96
N ILE A 78 -1.23 -3.33 -16.05
CA ILE A 78 -2.43 -4.16 -16.06
C ILE A 78 -3.27 -3.87 -14.82
N TYR A 79 -4.58 -3.98 -14.99
CA TYR A 79 -5.58 -3.68 -13.98
C TYR A 79 -6.30 -4.96 -13.57
N TRP A 80 -6.69 -5.05 -12.31
CA TRP A 80 -7.51 -6.14 -11.80
C TRP A 80 -8.53 -5.62 -10.79
N ASN A 81 -9.81 -5.88 -11.03
CA ASN A 81 -10.86 -5.62 -10.05
C ASN A 81 -11.21 -6.93 -9.33
N PRO A 82 -10.95 -7.05 -8.01
CA PRO A 82 -11.25 -8.29 -7.28
C PRO A 82 -12.75 -8.50 -6.98
N GLY A 83 -13.60 -7.49 -7.15
CA GLY A 83 -15.06 -7.62 -7.00
C GLY A 83 -15.70 -8.24 -8.23
N GLU A 84 -15.33 -7.76 -9.41
CA GLU A 84 -15.82 -8.23 -10.71
C GLU A 84 -15.00 -9.40 -11.28
N MET A 85 -13.89 -9.75 -10.64
CA MET A 85 -12.96 -10.80 -11.09
C MET A 85 -12.53 -10.60 -12.55
N SER A 86 -12.26 -9.36 -12.93
CA SER A 86 -11.96 -8.96 -14.31
C SER A 86 -10.74 -8.04 -14.40
N GLN A 87 -10.19 -7.93 -15.62
CA GLN A 87 -9.14 -6.96 -15.96
C GLN A 87 -9.68 -5.61 -16.44
N GLU A 88 -11.01 -5.42 -16.37
CA GLU A 88 -11.60 -4.15 -16.73
C GLU A 88 -11.20 -3.06 -15.73
N TYR A 89 -11.10 -1.84 -16.24
CA TYR A 89 -10.75 -0.70 -15.41
C TYR A 89 -11.96 -0.24 -14.59
N ILE A 90 -12.13 -0.87 -13.42
CA ILE A 90 -13.23 -0.60 -12.50
C ILE A 90 -12.63 -0.27 -11.14
N LEU A 91 -12.90 0.94 -10.64
CA LEU A 91 -12.35 1.39 -9.35
C LEU A 91 -13.15 0.82 -8.17
N PRO A 92 -12.50 0.41 -7.07
CA PRO A 92 -11.06 0.34 -6.90
C PRO A 92 -10.44 -0.85 -7.66
N CYS A 93 -9.28 -0.65 -8.30
CA CYS A 93 -8.55 -1.71 -9.00
C CYS A 93 -7.13 -1.89 -8.46
N LYS A 94 -6.51 -3.01 -8.79
CA LYS A 94 -5.13 -3.36 -8.48
C LYS A 94 -4.28 -3.14 -9.72
N ILE A 95 -3.14 -2.48 -9.59
CA ILE A 95 -2.24 -2.20 -10.69
C ILE A 95 -0.97 -3.02 -10.53
N SER A 96 -0.53 -3.68 -11.61
CA SER A 96 0.75 -4.39 -11.66
C SER A 96 1.42 -4.24 -13.03
N CYS A 97 2.70 -4.58 -13.10
CA CYS A 97 3.45 -4.56 -14.36
C CYS A 97 3.14 -5.81 -15.22
N LYS A 98 2.77 -5.63 -16.49
CA LYS A 98 2.55 -6.71 -17.47
C LYS A 98 3.76 -7.63 -17.65
N ASN A 99 4.97 -7.09 -17.51
CA ASN A 99 6.22 -7.78 -17.81
C ASN A 99 6.77 -8.57 -16.61
N CYS A 100 7.02 -7.90 -15.48
CA CYS A 100 7.59 -8.55 -14.29
C CYS A 100 6.53 -8.99 -13.27
N ARG A 101 5.25 -8.63 -13.47
CA ARG A 101 4.13 -8.93 -12.57
C ARG A 101 4.24 -8.28 -11.19
N ALA A 102 5.23 -7.41 -10.96
CA ALA A 102 5.35 -6.67 -9.72
C ALA A 102 4.03 -5.92 -9.44
N PRO A 103 3.38 -6.15 -8.29
CA PRO A 103 2.31 -5.29 -7.82
C PRO A 103 2.86 -3.87 -7.65
N ILE A 104 2.13 -2.85 -8.09
CA ILE A 104 2.58 -1.45 -8.05
C ILE A 104 1.78 -0.64 -7.03
N MET A 105 0.46 -0.69 -7.13
CA MET A 105 -0.43 0.05 -6.24
C MET A 105 -1.87 -0.46 -6.31
N ASP A 106 -2.68 -0.08 -5.33
CA ASP A 106 -4.13 -0.08 -5.49
C ASP A 106 -4.62 1.30 -5.87
N GLU A 107 -5.55 1.38 -6.80
CA GLU A 107 -6.11 2.61 -7.28
C GLU A 107 -7.55 2.79 -6.79
N GLY A 108 -7.78 3.87 -6.04
CA GLY A 108 -9.12 4.32 -5.62
C GLY A 108 -9.64 5.45 -6.51
N ARG A 109 -10.68 6.15 -6.03
CA ARG A 109 -11.26 7.29 -6.76
C ARG A 109 -10.27 8.47 -6.84
N ASN A 110 -9.80 8.92 -5.68
CA ASN A 110 -8.89 10.07 -5.54
C ASN A 110 -7.52 9.70 -4.94
N MET A 111 -7.40 8.47 -4.43
CA MET A 111 -6.27 8.01 -3.65
C MET A 111 -5.59 6.82 -4.32
N LEU A 112 -4.29 6.70 -4.10
CA LEU A 112 -3.48 5.55 -4.44
C LEU A 112 -2.95 4.91 -3.15
N LEU A 113 -2.90 3.59 -3.13
CA LEU A 113 -2.17 2.81 -2.13
C LEU A 113 -0.90 2.30 -2.83
N LEU A 114 0.13 3.15 -2.90
CA LEU A 114 1.43 2.81 -3.46
C LEU A 114 2.12 1.75 -2.60
N PHE A 115 2.87 0.84 -3.23
CA PHE A 115 3.67 -0.14 -2.50
C PHE A 115 5.11 0.37 -2.31
N PRO A 116 5.52 0.73 -1.08
CA PRO A 116 6.78 1.44 -0.88
C PRO A 116 8.04 0.63 -1.17
N THR A 117 7.92 -0.69 -1.38
CA THR A 117 9.03 -1.53 -1.85
C THR A 117 9.53 -1.17 -3.26
N LEU A 118 8.75 -0.43 -4.03
CA LEU A 118 9.12 0.04 -5.36
C LEU A 118 9.77 1.42 -5.36
N ILE A 119 9.80 2.12 -4.22
CA ILE A 119 10.31 3.49 -4.11
C ILE A 119 11.81 3.45 -3.86
N HIS A 120 12.55 4.27 -4.60
CA HIS A 120 13.96 4.53 -4.37
C HIS A 120 14.09 5.61 -3.29
N PHE A 121 14.62 5.22 -2.13
CA PHE A 121 14.90 6.14 -1.02
C PHE A 121 16.41 6.41 -0.96
N ASP A 122 16.79 7.68 -0.92
CA ASP A 122 18.21 8.08 -0.84
C ASP A 122 18.84 7.74 0.50
N ASN A 123 18.03 7.69 1.56
CA ASN A 123 18.49 7.40 2.92
C ASN A 123 17.41 6.70 3.76
N LEU A 124 17.82 6.24 4.95
CA LEU A 124 16.92 5.54 5.87
C LEU A 124 15.87 6.45 6.51
N GLU A 125 16.14 7.74 6.64
CA GLU A 125 15.18 8.70 7.19
C GLU A 125 13.97 8.85 6.26
N ASP A 126 14.21 8.97 4.96
CA ASP A 126 13.16 9.02 3.94
C ASP A 126 12.35 7.72 3.91
N LYS A 127 13.03 6.56 3.94
CA LYS A 127 12.35 5.27 4.03
C LYS A 127 11.47 5.17 5.29
N ARG A 128 11.92 5.69 6.43
CA ARG A 128 11.15 5.69 7.70
C ARG A 128 9.88 6.52 7.61
N LYS A 129 9.80 7.55 6.75
CA LYS A 129 8.56 8.33 6.53
C LYS A 129 7.42 7.45 6.00
N PHE A 130 7.73 6.32 5.35
CA PHE A 130 6.76 5.38 4.77
C PHE A 130 6.45 4.19 5.68
N TYR A 131 7.09 4.07 6.85
CA TYR A 131 6.84 2.96 7.75
C TYR A 131 5.37 2.91 8.18
N PRO A 132 4.78 1.71 8.26
CA PRO A 132 3.38 1.57 8.58
C PRO A 132 3.10 2.00 10.01
N SER A 133 1.92 2.60 10.22
CA SER A 133 1.44 3.00 11.53
C SER A 133 0.75 1.87 12.30
N CYS A 134 0.32 0.81 11.60
CA CYS A 134 -0.40 -0.32 12.19
C CYS A 134 -0.55 -1.52 11.22
N HIS A 135 -1.04 -2.63 11.77
CA HIS A 135 -1.55 -3.79 11.04
C HIS A 135 -3.07 -3.74 11.01
N ILE A 136 -3.66 -3.87 9.83
CA ILE A 136 -5.11 -4.01 9.64
C ILE A 136 -5.46 -5.41 9.14
N PHE A 137 -6.68 -5.85 9.46
CA PHE A 137 -7.17 -7.20 9.18
C PHE A 137 -6.30 -8.31 9.79
N TYR A 138 -5.63 -8.02 10.91
CA TYR A 138 -4.64 -8.91 11.55
C TYR A 138 -5.26 -10.20 12.11
N SER A 139 -6.59 -10.24 12.27
CA SER A 139 -7.33 -11.48 12.54
C SER A 139 -7.20 -12.53 11.42
N ARG A 140 -6.76 -12.12 10.23
CA ARG A 140 -6.56 -12.96 9.04
C ARG A 140 -5.09 -13.22 8.73
N ARG A 141 -4.16 -12.80 9.60
CA ARG A 141 -2.70 -12.92 9.39
C ARG A 141 -2.29 -14.35 9.09
N ALA A 142 -1.30 -14.51 8.22
CA ALA A 142 -0.66 -15.80 7.95
C ALA A 142 0.40 -16.16 8.99
N VAL A 143 1.04 -15.16 9.60
CA VAL A 143 2.09 -15.30 10.62
C VAL A 143 1.90 -14.24 11.70
N ASP A 144 2.39 -14.53 12.91
CA ASP A 144 2.53 -13.52 13.96
C ASP A 144 3.69 -12.57 13.63
N VAL A 145 3.47 -11.27 13.82
CA VAL A 145 4.45 -10.20 13.60
C VAL A 145 4.66 -9.46 14.92
N LYS A 146 5.88 -9.52 15.47
CA LYS A 146 6.25 -8.89 16.75
C LYS A 146 7.13 -7.66 16.49
N ASP A 147 6.50 -6.53 16.22
CA ASP A 147 7.15 -5.30 15.77
C ASP A 147 6.74 -4.05 16.57
N GLY A 148 5.95 -4.21 17.63
CA GLY A 148 5.45 -3.14 18.49
C GLY A 148 4.37 -2.27 17.85
N LEU A 149 3.94 -2.54 16.61
CA LEU A 149 2.92 -1.76 15.95
C LEU A 149 1.50 -2.20 16.38
N PRO A 150 0.56 -1.26 16.54
CA PRO A 150 -0.84 -1.57 16.82
C PRO A 150 -1.43 -2.55 15.79
N LYS A 151 -2.17 -3.54 16.27
CA LYS A 151 -2.78 -4.59 15.44
C LYS A 151 -4.30 -4.54 15.58
N TRP A 152 -5.00 -4.47 14.44
CA TRP A 152 -6.44 -4.32 14.39
C TRP A 152 -7.10 -5.52 13.72
N ALA A 153 -8.19 -6.02 14.29
CA ALA A 153 -8.91 -7.18 13.76
C ALA A 153 -9.51 -6.94 12.35
N LYS A 154 -9.87 -5.69 12.05
CA LYS A 154 -10.42 -5.19 10.77
C LYS A 154 -9.63 -3.94 10.34
N HIS A 155 -10.28 -2.95 9.73
CA HIS A 155 -9.70 -1.64 9.50
C HIS A 155 -9.43 -0.91 10.83
N LYS A 156 -8.50 0.06 10.83
CA LYS A 156 -8.02 0.79 12.03
C LYS A 156 -9.16 1.42 12.84
N ASP A 157 -10.19 1.91 12.18
CA ASP A 157 -11.29 2.66 12.80
C ASP A 157 -12.48 1.78 13.20
N ASP A 158 -12.52 0.53 12.71
CA ASP A 158 -13.67 -0.39 12.87
C ASP A 158 -13.29 -1.71 13.58
N GLY A 159 -12.01 -1.91 13.86
CA GLY A 159 -11.46 -3.13 14.42
C GLY A 159 -11.25 -3.02 15.92
N ARG A 160 -11.51 -4.10 16.66
CA ARG A 160 -10.94 -4.23 18.01
C ARG A 160 -9.41 -4.38 17.92
N PRO A 161 -8.65 -3.90 18.91
CA PRO A 161 -7.22 -4.21 19.01
C PRO A 161 -7.00 -5.72 19.21
N ILE A 162 -5.88 -6.21 18.70
CA ILE A 162 -5.38 -7.57 18.92
C ILE A 162 -4.02 -7.45 19.62
N PRO A 163 -3.79 -8.17 20.73
CA PRO A 163 -2.47 -8.22 21.38
C PRO A 163 -1.37 -8.69 20.41
N GLU A 164 -0.13 -8.32 20.70
CA GLU A 164 1.00 -8.68 19.82
C GLU A 164 1.32 -10.18 19.90
N THR A 165 1.11 -10.76 21.06
CA THR A 165 1.28 -12.19 21.32
C THR A 165 0.01 -12.80 21.94
N LEU A 166 -0.23 -14.09 21.69
CA LEU A 166 -1.35 -14.81 22.34
C LEU A 166 -1.14 -14.93 23.87
N ASP A 167 0.10 -14.82 24.34
CA ASP A 167 0.48 -14.86 25.75
C ASP A 167 0.11 -13.58 26.51
N GLU A 168 -0.23 -12.49 25.80
CA GLU A 168 -0.72 -11.23 26.37
C GLU A 168 -2.24 -11.20 26.57
N GLU A 169 -2.98 -12.24 26.13
CA GLU A 169 -4.35 -12.42 26.60
C GLU A 169 -4.30 -12.74 28.10
N PRO A 170 -4.98 -11.99 28.99
CA PRO A 170 -4.99 -12.29 30.40
C PRO A 170 -5.53 -13.70 30.58
N ASP A 171 -4.68 -14.59 31.11
CA ASP A 171 -5.03 -15.96 31.41
C ASP A 171 -6.28 -15.97 32.32
N LYS A 172 -7.43 -16.32 31.73
CA LYS A 172 -8.72 -16.41 32.43
C LYS A 172 -8.72 -17.51 33.51
N HIS A 173 -7.65 -18.30 33.64
CA HIS A 173 -7.47 -19.35 34.65
C HIS A 173 -6.43 -19.03 35.73
N ARG A 174 -5.70 -17.90 35.65
CA ARG A 174 -4.80 -17.45 36.73
C ARG A 174 -5.57 -16.74 37.84
N ASN A 175 -6.50 -17.44 38.48
CA ASN A 175 -7.06 -17.08 39.79
C ASN A 175 -7.58 -18.35 40.50
N LYS A 176 -6.64 -19.17 40.97
CA LYS A 176 -6.81 -20.07 42.13
C LYS A 176 -5.45 -20.28 42.81
N CYS A 177 -5.12 -19.37 43.72
CA CYS A 177 -4.37 -19.66 44.94
C CYS A 177 -4.98 -18.78 46.03
#